data_AF-A0A7V9MGD8-F1
#
_entry.id   AF-A0A7V9MGD8-F1
#
_cell.length_a   1.000
_cell.length_b   1.000
_cell.length_c   1.000
_cell.angle_alpha   90.00
_cell.angle_beta   90.00
_cell.angle_gamma   90.00
#
_symmetry.space_group_name_H-M   'P 1'
#
loop_
_entity.id
_entity.type
_entity.pdbx_description
1 polymer ?
#
loop_
_entity_poly.entity_id
_entity_poly.type
_entity_poly.pdbx_seq_one_letter_code
_entity_poly.pdbx_strand_id
1 'polypeptide(L)'
;FFTWNHVRGRTPSPAWRRHGTVRLVRTVLRVVRAHRRAHPRSPRVGIGDLSRPRGGPFGPSYGGRGHVSHQNGLDVDVLYPRRDRRERPPQTAAGIDRRLAQDLVDRFVRAGATTIYIGPATGLKGPPAVVRKRVHHDDHLHVRIGARGRH
;
A
#
# COMPACT_ATOMS: atom_id res chain seq x y z
N PHE A 1 -9.91 7.77 -2.26
CA PHE A 1 -8.78 7.02 -2.85
C PHE A 1 -9.04 6.85 -4.34
N PHE A 2 -8.02 6.45 -5.09
CA PHE A 2 -8.15 5.87 -6.43
C PHE A 2 -7.52 4.47 -6.43
N THR A 3 -7.67 3.70 -7.51
CA THR A 3 -7.07 2.36 -7.61
C THR A 3 -6.07 2.31 -8.76
N TRP A 4 -4.96 1.61 -8.56
CA TRP A 4 -3.86 1.57 -9.53
C TRP A 4 -3.46 0.15 -9.85
N ASN A 5 -3.25 -0.15 -11.12
CA ASN A 5 -2.69 -1.41 -11.57
C ASN A 5 -1.20 -1.23 -11.88
N HIS A 6 -0.32 -1.74 -11.00
CA HIS A 6 1.13 -1.68 -11.22
C HIS A 6 1.58 -2.45 -12.47
N VAL A 7 0.89 -3.52 -12.84
CA VAL A 7 1.22 -4.35 -14.02
C VAL A 7 0.88 -3.63 -15.33
N ARG A 8 -0.23 -2.90 -15.37
CA ARG A 8 -0.71 -2.21 -16.58
C ARG A 8 -0.42 -0.71 -16.59
N GLY A 9 0.16 -0.18 -15.52
CA GLY A 9 0.46 1.25 -15.38
C GLY A 9 -0.75 2.17 -15.52
N ARG A 10 -1.94 1.74 -15.10
CA ARG A 10 -3.19 2.48 -15.32
C ARG A 10 -4.21 2.37 -14.19
N THR A 11 -5.13 3.34 -14.17
CA THR A 11 -6.36 3.35 -13.36
C THR A 11 -7.57 3.02 -14.24
N PRO A 12 -8.65 2.40 -13.70
CA PRO A 12 -8.70 1.76 -12.39
C PRO A 12 -7.98 0.41 -12.38
N SER A 13 -7.64 -0.07 -11.18
CA SER A 13 -7.21 -1.45 -11.00
C SER A 13 -8.39 -2.41 -11.23
N PRO A 14 -8.19 -3.51 -11.99
CA PRO A 14 -9.23 -4.50 -12.22
C PRO A 14 -9.86 -4.99 -10.91
N ALA A 15 -11.19 -5.17 -10.90
CA ALA A 15 -11.92 -5.60 -9.69
C ALA A 15 -11.35 -6.88 -9.07
N TRP A 16 -10.96 -7.85 -9.90
CA TRP A 16 -10.43 -9.14 -9.44
C TRP A 16 -9.09 -9.05 -8.69
N ARG A 17 -8.38 -7.90 -8.69
CA ARG A 17 -7.14 -7.70 -7.90
C ARG A 17 -7.38 -7.03 -6.54
N ARG A 18 -8.63 -6.63 -6.27
CA ARG A 18 -9.01 -5.77 -5.14
C ARG A 18 -9.80 -6.53 -4.07
N HIS A 19 -9.50 -7.81 -3.88
CA HIS A 19 -10.15 -8.64 -2.86
C HIS A 19 -9.25 -8.77 -1.64
N GLY A 20 -9.86 -8.76 -0.47
CA GLY A 20 -9.16 -8.91 0.80
C GLY A 20 -10.12 -9.37 1.88
N THR A 21 -9.57 -9.74 3.03
CA THR A 21 -10.39 -10.02 4.20
C THR A 21 -11.17 -8.77 4.60
N VAL A 22 -12.35 -8.95 5.21
CA VAL A 22 -13.16 -7.84 5.75
C VAL A 22 -12.32 -6.93 6.65
N ARG A 23 -11.43 -7.53 7.45
CA ARG A 23 -10.51 -6.80 8.31
C ARG A 23 -9.55 -5.92 7.51
N LEU A 24 -8.85 -6.47 6.52
CA LEU A 24 -7.94 -5.69 5.67
C LEU A 24 -8.67 -4.50 5.03
N VAL A 25 -9.82 -4.76 4.40
CA VAL A 25 -10.60 -3.72 3.72
C VAL A 25 -11.04 -2.63 4.70
N ARG A 26 -11.56 -3.00 5.88
CA ARG A 26 -11.93 -2.04 6.92
C ARG A 26 -10.74 -1.22 7.42
N THR A 27 -9.59 -1.85 7.63
CA THR A 27 -8.35 -1.16 8.04
C THR A 27 -7.91 -0.14 6.99
N VAL A 28 -7.83 -0.54 5.72
CA VAL A 28 -7.43 0.35 4.61
C VAL A 28 -8.39 1.55 4.52
N LEU A 29 -9.70 1.30 4.51
CA LEU A 29 -10.69 2.38 4.44
C LEU A 29 -10.59 3.33 5.63
N ARG A 30 -10.36 2.81 6.84
CA ARG A 30 -10.17 3.64 8.04
C ARG A 30 -8.93 4.52 7.93
N VAL A 31 -7.79 3.94 7.56
CA VAL A 31 -6.51 4.66 7.41
C VAL A 31 -6.62 5.75 6.34
N VAL A 32 -7.12 5.42 5.15
CA VAL A 32 -7.28 6.38 4.05
C VAL A 32 -8.22 7.53 4.42
N ARG A 33 -9.35 7.24 5.08
CA ARG A 33 -10.28 8.28 5.54
C ARG A 33 -9.63 9.18 6.58
N ALA A 34 -8.88 8.60 7.52
CA ALA A 34 -8.20 9.36 8.56
C ALA A 34 -7.06 10.24 7.97
N HIS A 35 -6.29 9.71 7.02
CA HIS A 35 -5.28 10.46 6.29
C HIS A 35 -5.90 11.64 5.53
N ARG A 36 -7.00 11.40 4.80
CA ARG A 36 -7.72 12.45 4.07
C ARG A 36 -8.26 13.55 5.00
N ARG A 37 -8.76 13.19 6.19
CA ARG A 37 -9.22 14.17 7.19
C ARG A 37 -8.09 15.02 7.74
N ALA A 38 -6.93 14.43 8.01
CA ALA A 38 -5.75 15.16 8.48
C ALA A 38 -5.09 16.00 7.37
N HIS A 39 -5.29 15.61 6.10
CA HIS A 39 -4.74 16.30 4.94
C HIS A 39 -5.83 16.62 3.88
N PRO A 40 -6.77 17.55 4.15
CA PRO A 40 -7.87 17.86 3.25
C PRO A 40 -7.44 18.44 1.88
N ARG A 41 -6.18 18.85 1.74
CA ARG A 41 -5.61 19.34 0.48
C ARG A 41 -4.69 18.33 -0.20
N SER A 42 -4.45 17.14 0.35
CA SER A 42 -3.63 16.12 -0.31
C SER A 42 -4.38 15.48 -1.49
N PRO A 43 -3.66 14.99 -2.52
CA PRO A 43 -4.24 14.12 -3.53
C PRO A 43 -4.89 12.87 -2.92
N ARG A 44 -5.76 12.19 -3.68
CA ARG A 44 -6.32 10.93 -3.20
C ARG A 44 -5.20 9.90 -3.08
N VAL A 45 -5.21 9.14 -1.98
CA VAL A 45 -4.31 7.99 -1.81
C VAL A 45 -4.62 6.93 -2.87
N GLY A 46 -3.59 6.38 -3.50
CA GLY A 46 -3.71 5.29 -4.48
C GLY A 46 -3.62 3.93 -3.80
N ILE A 47 -4.56 3.04 -4.13
CA ILE A 47 -4.59 1.66 -3.64
C ILE A 47 -4.21 0.73 -4.80
N GLY A 48 -3.13 -0.01 -4.62
CA GLY A 48 -2.65 -1.02 -5.55
C GLY A 48 -3.34 -2.37 -5.34
N ASP A 49 -2.56 -3.44 -5.40
CA ASP A 49 -3.08 -4.80 -5.32
C ASP A 49 -3.40 -5.21 -3.88
N LEU A 50 -4.47 -5.99 -3.71
CA LEU A 50 -4.80 -6.64 -2.45
C LEU A 50 -4.61 -8.14 -2.58
N SER A 51 -5.55 -8.82 -3.24
CA SER A 51 -5.51 -10.25 -3.51
C SER A 51 -6.54 -10.58 -4.60
N ARG A 52 -6.48 -11.82 -5.08
CA ARG A 52 -7.45 -12.44 -5.98
C ARG A 52 -8.75 -12.80 -5.23
N PRO A 53 -9.89 -12.99 -5.92
CA PRO A 53 -11.18 -13.21 -5.25
C PRO A 53 -11.22 -14.44 -4.34
N ARG A 54 -10.45 -15.47 -4.69
CA ARG A 54 -10.29 -16.70 -3.91
C ARG A 54 -8.85 -16.87 -3.39
N GLY A 55 -8.09 -15.77 -3.33
CA GLY A 55 -6.68 -15.82 -3.00
C GLY A 55 -5.83 -16.56 -4.03
N GLY A 56 -4.69 -17.08 -3.56
CA GLY A 56 -3.69 -17.76 -4.37
C GLY A 56 -2.69 -16.83 -5.06
N PRO A 57 -1.67 -17.39 -5.71
CA PRO A 57 -0.57 -16.62 -6.27
C PRO A 57 -1.04 -15.71 -7.41
N PHE A 58 -0.41 -14.54 -7.49
CA PHE A 58 -0.32 -13.79 -8.74
C PHE A 58 0.81 -14.41 -9.58
N GLY A 59 0.45 -15.29 -10.51
CA GLY A 59 1.39 -15.93 -11.44
C GLY A 59 2.09 -14.94 -12.38
N PRO A 60 2.95 -15.42 -13.29
CA PRO A 60 3.75 -14.58 -14.20
C PRO A 60 2.91 -13.54 -14.97
N SER A 61 1.71 -13.92 -15.42
CA SER A 61 0.77 -13.06 -16.15
C SER A 61 0.14 -11.94 -15.30
N TYR A 62 0.46 -11.86 -14.01
CA TYR A 62 -0.21 -10.99 -13.04
C TYR A 62 0.75 -10.16 -12.17
N GLY A 63 1.98 -9.93 -12.65
CA GLY A 63 3.00 -9.09 -12.00
C GLY A 63 4.13 -9.84 -11.32
N GLY A 64 4.13 -11.18 -11.37
CA GLY A 64 5.27 -12.02 -10.97
C GLY A 64 5.69 -11.90 -9.50
N ARG A 65 7.01 -12.07 -9.25
CA ARG A 65 7.61 -12.23 -7.89
C ARG A 65 7.34 -11.07 -6.92
N GLY A 66 6.95 -9.88 -7.39
CA GLY A 66 6.58 -8.74 -6.54
C GLY A 66 5.35 -9.02 -5.65
N HIS A 67 4.47 -9.93 -6.07
CA HIS A 67 3.18 -10.15 -5.44
C HIS A 67 3.05 -11.49 -4.69
N VAL A 68 4.16 -12.14 -4.34
CA VAL A 68 4.16 -13.47 -3.70
C VAL A 68 3.38 -13.50 -2.38
N SER A 69 3.29 -12.39 -1.64
CA SER A 69 2.57 -12.33 -0.36
C SER A 69 1.05 -12.19 -0.50
N HIS A 70 0.55 -11.60 -1.59
CA HIS A 70 -0.85 -11.18 -1.78
C HIS A 70 -1.85 -12.32 -2.03
N GLN A 71 -1.66 -13.47 -1.37
CA GLN A 71 -2.40 -14.69 -1.67
C GLN A 71 -3.60 -14.93 -0.75
N ASN A 72 -3.69 -14.26 0.38
CA ASN A 72 -4.65 -14.60 1.43
C ASN A 72 -5.48 -13.42 1.93
N GLY A 73 -5.46 -12.29 1.19
CA GLY A 73 -6.26 -11.11 1.52
C GLY A 73 -5.81 -10.39 2.80
N LEU A 74 -4.54 -10.49 3.18
CA LEU A 74 -3.94 -9.79 4.32
C LEU A 74 -2.95 -8.69 3.91
N ASP A 75 -2.70 -8.54 2.62
CA ASP A 75 -1.71 -7.64 2.06
C ASP A 75 -2.35 -6.58 1.16
N VAL A 76 -1.79 -5.38 1.15
CA VAL A 76 -2.22 -4.27 0.30
C VAL A 76 -1.04 -3.39 -0.09
N ASP A 77 -0.98 -3.02 -1.36
CA ASP A 77 -0.09 -1.97 -1.84
C ASP A 77 -0.77 -0.60 -1.73
N VAL A 78 -0.03 0.38 -1.19
CA VAL A 78 -0.49 1.76 -1.08
C VAL A 78 0.55 2.65 -1.73
N LEU A 79 0.15 3.37 -2.77
CA LEU A 79 1.05 4.26 -3.51
C LEU A 79 1.51 5.41 -2.62
N TYR A 80 2.78 5.80 -2.75
CA TYR A 80 3.22 7.03 -2.09
C TYR A 80 2.60 8.27 -2.75
N PRO A 81 2.10 9.23 -1.96
CA PRO A 81 1.70 10.53 -2.49
C PRO A 81 2.88 11.22 -3.19
N ARG A 82 2.62 11.84 -4.35
CA ARG A 82 3.65 12.55 -5.12
C ARG A 82 3.72 14.03 -4.76
N ARG A 83 4.92 14.61 -4.77
CA ARG A 83 5.15 16.06 -4.61
C ARG A 83 4.43 16.89 -5.67
N ASP A 84 4.37 16.37 -6.91
CA ASP A 84 3.66 17.01 -8.03
C ASP A 84 2.14 16.77 -8.02
N ARG A 85 1.63 16.13 -6.95
CA ARG A 85 0.22 15.89 -6.69
C ARG A 85 -0.49 14.99 -7.71
N ARG A 86 0.23 14.38 -8.67
CA ARG A 86 -0.38 13.48 -9.67
C ARG A 86 -0.82 12.18 -9.03
N GLU A 87 -1.98 11.67 -9.45
CA GLU A 87 -2.57 10.41 -8.97
C GLU A 87 -2.02 9.20 -9.73
N ARG A 88 -0.73 8.94 -9.52
CA ARG A 88 0.02 7.78 -10.04
C ARG A 88 1.24 7.52 -9.13
N PRO A 89 1.92 6.37 -9.21
CA PRO A 89 3.11 6.12 -8.40
C PRO A 89 4.23 7.13 -8.73
N PRO A 90 5.08 7.52 -7.76
CA PRO A 90 6.33 8.22 -8.06
C PRO A 90 7.24 7.33 -8.90
N GLN A 91 7.98 7.93 -9.85
CA GLN A 91 8.97 7.20 -10.66
C GLN A 91 10.30 7.00 -9.92
N THR A 92 10.58 7.88 -8.96
CA THR A 92 11.78 7.86 -8.14
C THR A 92 11.42 8.28 -6.71
N ALA A 93 12.24 7.88 -5.74
CA ALA A 93 12.05 8.27 -4.34
C ALA A 93 12.06 9.80 -4.12
N ALA A 94 12.74 10.56 -4.98
CA ALA A 94 12.74 12.03 -4.94
C ALA A 94 11.35 12.65 -5.22
N GLY A 95 10.49 11.94 -5.97
CA GLY A 95 9.13 12.36 -6.28
C GLY A 95 8.12 12.15 -5.15
N ILE A 96 8.51 11.44 -4.07
CA ILE A 96 7.64 11.16 -2.92
C ILE A 96 7.43 12.43 -2.09
N ASP A 97 6.17 12.74 -1.77
CA ASP A 97 5.85 13.61 -0.65
C ASP A 97 6.05 12.83 0.65
N ARG A 98 7.26 12.97 1.22
CA ARG A 98 7.70 12.18 2.38
C ARG A 98 6.85 12.42 3.62
N ARG A 99 6.33 13.64 3.80
CA ARG A 99 5.49 13.95 4.96
C ARG A 99 4.17 13.18 4.88
N LEU A 100 3.51 13.22 3.72
CA LEU A 100 2.26 12.49 3.52
C LEU A 100 2.47 10.98 3.51
N ALA A 101 3.57 10.51 2.93
CA ALA A 101 3.94 9.09 2.93
C ALA A 101 4.25 8.57 4.35
N GLN A 102 4.98 9.33 5.17
CA GLN A 102 5.28 8.95 6.54
C GLN A 102 4.01 8.86 7.40
N ASP A 103 3.07 9.81 7.25
CA ASP A 103 1.79 9.74 7.96
C ASP A 103 0.99 8.46 7.59
N LEU A 104 1.05 8.00 6.34
CA LEU A 104 0.46 6.71 5.95
C LEU A 104 1.14 5.54 6.66
N VAL A 105 2.48 5.49 6.66
CA VAL A 105 3.25 4.46 7.39
C VAL A 105 2.83 4.43 8.85
N ASP A 106 2.85 5.57 9.52
CA ASP A 106 2.53 5.67 10.95
C ASP A 106 1.09 5.23 11.26
N ARG A 107 0.13 5.56 10.37
CA ARG A 107 -1.27 5.12 10.53
C ARG A 107 -1.42 3.62 10.37
N PHE A 108 -0.71 2.99 9.44
CA PHE A 108 -0.76 1.54 9.30
C PHE A 108 -0.08 0.83 10.47
N VAL A 109 1.03 1.36 10.98
CA VAL A 109 1.65 0.87 12.23
C VAL A 109 0.64 0.95 13.38
N ARG A 110 0.02 2.11 13.61
CA ARG A 110 -1.02 2.28 14.65
C ARG A 110 -2.25 1.40 14.44
N ALA A 111 -2.57 1.05 13.19
CA ALA A 111 -3.67 0.16 12.87
C ALA A 111 -3.34 -1.33 13.06
N GLY A 112 -2.14 -1.65 13.55
CA GLY A 112 -1.72 -3.03 13.85
C GLY A 112 -1.18 -3.77 12.62
N ALA A 113 -0.55 -3.07 11.67
CA ALA A 113 0.23 -3.73 10.63
C ALA A 113 1.34 -4.58 11.28
N THR A 114 1.48 -5.82 10.81
CA THR A 114 2.54 -6.73 11.29
C THR A 114 3.80 -6.59 10.46
N THR A 115 3.67 -6.12 9.22
CA THR A 115 4.80 -5.84 8.34
C THR A 115 4.45 -4.70 7.41
N ILE A 116 5.39 -3.79 7.19
CA ILE A 116 5.33 -2.77 6.15
C ILE A 116 6.66 -2.81 5.41
N TYR A 117 6.65 -3.06 4.10
CA TYR A 117 7.85 -2.89 3.29
C TYR A 117 7.86 -1.50 2.66
N ILE A 118 9.00 -0.83 2.79
CA ILE A 118 9.30 0.46 2.19
C ILE A 118 10.60 0.36 1.38
N GLY A 119 10.75 1.20 0.37
CA GLY A 119 11.98 1.24 -0.43
C GLY A 119 13.15 1.85 0.35
N PRO A 120 14.39 1.40 0.11
CA PRO A 120 15.55 1.85 0.86
C PRO A 120 15.86 3.34 0.65
N ALA A 121 15.49 3.91 -0.50
CA ALA A 121 15.76 5.31 -0.86
C ALA A 121 14.64 6.28 -0.44
N THR A 122 13.51 5.76 0.08
CA THR A 122 12.34 6.57 0.44
C THR A 122 12.62 7.56 1.58
N GLY A 123 13.54 7.20 2.50
CA GLY A 123 13.79 7.96 3.73
C GLY A 123 12.70 7.81 4.79
N LEU A 124 11.72 6.94 4.57
CA LEU A 124 10.65 6.64 5.52
C LEU A 124 11.17 5.78 6.67
N LYS A 125 10.52 5.88 7.82
CA LYS A 125 10.94 5.24 9.07
C LYS A 125 9.76 4.61 9.82
N GLY A 126 10.05 3.79 10.80
CA GLY A 126 9.08 3.22 11.74
C GLY A 126 9.71 2.13 12.61
N PRO A 127 8.94 1.47 13.48
CA PRO A 127 9.47 0.42 14.34
C PRO A 127 10.10 -0.71 13.52
N PRO A 128 11.38 -1.09 13.72
CA PRO A 128 12.10 -2.01 12.85
C PRO A 128 11.52 -3.43 12.83
N ALA A 129 10.78 -3.81 13.88
CA ALA A 129 10.04 -5.08 13.93
C ALA A 129 8.92 -5.15 12.86
N VAL A 130 8.35 -4.00 12.52
CA VAL A 130 7.19 -3.85 11.61
C VAL A 130 7.61 -3.27 10.26
N VAL A 131 8.36 -2.17 10.25
CA VAL A 131 8.75 -1.42 9.04
C VAL A 131 10.11 -1.88 8.57
N ARG A 132 10.17 -2.47 7.37
CA ARG A 132 11.37 -3.12 6.81
C ARG A 132 11.69 -2.54 5.44
N LYS A 133 12.97 -2.34 5.17
CA LYS A 133 13.42 -1.91 3.84
C LYS A 133 13.44 -3.10 2.88
N ARG A 134 12.91 -2.93 1.67
CA ARG A 134 12.92 -3.93 0.61
C ARG A 134 13.03 -3.26 -0.76
N VAL A 135 13.88 -3.82 -1.62
CA VAL A 135 14.02 -3.36 -3.01
C VAL A 135 12.68 -3.43 -3.75
N HIS A 136 12.50 -2.56 -4.76
CA HIS A 136 11.26 -2.42 -5.54
C HIS A 136 10.04 -1.85 -4.78
N HIS A 137 10.26 -1.17 -3.65
CA HIS A 137 9.19 -0.52 -2.88
C HIS A 137 9.41 1.01 -2.79
N ASP A 138 10.03 1.61 -3.80
CA ASP A 138 10.27 3.07 -3.87
C ASP A 138 9.08 3.85 -4.45
N ASP A 139 8.06 3.16 -4.97
CA ASP A 139 6.84 3.75 -5.55
C ASP A 139 5.55 3.45 -4.74
N HIS A 140 5.61 2.51 -3.80
CA HIS A 140 4.52 2.15 -2.90
C HIS A 140 5.07 1.61 -1.56
N LEU A 141 4.23 1.63 -0.51
CA LEU A 141 4.43 0.78 0.66
C LEU A 141 3.57 -0.48 0.53
N HIS A 142 4.16 -1.64 0.83
CA HIS A 142 3.45 -2.91 0.96
C HIS A 142 3.07 -3.09 2.42
N VAL A 143 1.78 -3.24 2.74
CA VAL A 143 1.30 -3.43 4.11
C VAL A 143 0.74 -4.84 4.29
N ARG A 144 1.15 -5.51 5.37
CA ARG A 144 0.55 -6.76 5.84
C ARG A 144 -0.08 -6.58 7.20
N ILE A 145 -1.29 -7.10 7.37
CA ILE A 145 -1.95 -7.21 8.68
C ILE A 145 -1.89 -8.64 9.22
N GLY A 146 -2.03 -8.78 10.55
CA GLY A 146 -2.13 -10.10 11.18
C GLY A 146 -3.45 -10.81 10.87
N ALA A 147 -3.43 -12.15 10.83
CA ALA A 147 -4.62 -12.97 10.58
C ALA A 147 -5.64 -12.92 11.74
N ARG A 148 -5.20 -12.66 12.97
CA ARG A 148 -6.06 -12.53 14.17
C ARG A 148 -5.88 -11.16 14.84
N GLY A 149 -6.93 -10.63 15.44
CA GLY A 149 -6.89 -9.37 16.17
C GLY A 149 -5.98 -9.54 17.39
N ARG A 150 -4.86 -8.81 17.45
CA ARG A 150 -4.25 -8.50 18.74
C ARG A 150 -4.91 -7.20 19.15
N HIS A 151 -5.81 -7.30 20.12
CA HIS A 151 -6.43 -6.16 20.80
C HIS A 151 -5.41 -5.54 21.74
#